data_AF-A0A2H1VFG8-F1
#
_entry.id   AF-A0A2H1VFG8-F1
#
_cell.length_a   1.000
_cell.length_b   1.000
_cell.length_c   1.000
_cell.angle_alpha   90.00
_cell.angle_beta   90.00
_cell.angle_gamma   90.00
#
_symmetry.space_group_name_H-M   'P 1'
#
loop_
_entity.id
_entity.type
_entity.pdbx_description
1 polymer ?
#
loop_
_entity_poly.entity_id
_entity_poly.type
_entity_poly.pdbx_seq_one_letter_code
_entity_poly.pdbx_strand_id
1 'polypeptide(L)'
;MEVLEDNDNNMKAWLTQAPKLTTFRVNKLKRFEVDVLKNFLIAQSKELDTTELPEFYFLRPDCLVLGPWPAVSLKKAGKEVIVDALCAAAVLRGAHVFAPGVMGLPVNCQLGERVDIYGDLEGHCKRGLKVEYTGRKLYVGTGYLKMLRADLFDNGIQPSGIAVHTILPASKLPVVNETIYSKGEVLLQNLPSIVCGWVMDAKPNECILDMCAAPGNKTTHLAEMSNDQATIIALDKTPQKAAKIRESCDIQGVTCVTAYAFDSTKCCSEDSIGINSGPPFPPNSFDKVLLDGPCSGLGQRPQLVNKITPKMISSYKFVQRKLFAEAVKVLKVGGKLVYSTCTITDEENEGIVAWALEKFPCLTLIPAEPIVGGTGLPNKGLNDTQRSMVQRFGPEDNELRKVDPIYRDSIGFFIAAFTKSS
;
A
#
# COMPACT_ATOMS: atom_id res chain seq x y z
N MET A 1 -20.73 -22.15 -15.33
CA MET A 1 -21.25 -21.69 -14.02
C MET A 1 -20.28 -22.11 -12.94
N GLU A 2 -19.89 -23.40 -12.86
CA GLU A 2 -18.84 -23.91 -11.94
C GLU A 2 -17.47 -23.21 -12.10
N VAL A 3 -16.99 -22.97 -13.32
CA VAL A 3 -15.69 -22.28 -13.55
C VAL A 3 -15.67 -20.82 -13.05
N LEU A 4 -16.83 -20.15 -13.00
CA LEU A 4 -16.93 -18.78 -12.47
C LEU A 4 -16.99 -18.79 -10.94
N GLU A 5 -17.67 -19.77 -10.34
CA GLU A 5 -17.71 -19.94 -8.88
C GLU A 5 -16.35 -20.36 -8.30
N ASP A 6 -15.60 -21.21 -9.00
CA ASP A 6 -14.23 -21.60 -8.59
C ASP A 6 -13.23 -20.43 -8.68
N ASN A 7 -13.33 -19.60 -9.72
CA ASN A 7 -12.50 -18.41 -9.85
C ASN A 7 -12.82 -17.35 -8.78
N ASP A 8 -14.09 -17.16 -8.44
CA ASP A 8 -14.50 -16.24 -7.38
C ASP A 8 -14.05 -16.74 -6.00
N ASN A 9 -14.12 -18.04 -5.75
CA ASN A 9 -13.62 -18.64 -4.51
C ASN A 9 -12.09 -18.51 -4.40
N ASN A 10 -11.36 -18.71 -5.49
CA ASN A 10 -9.90 -18.53 -5.52
C ASN A 10 -9.48 -17.06 -5.30
N MET A 11 -10.16 -16.12 -5.95
CA MET A 11 -9.91 -14.69 -5.76
C MET A 11 -10.18 -14.26 -4.32
N LYS A 12 -11.29 -14.72 -3.72
CA LYS A 12 -11.63 -14.44 -2.32
C LYS A 12 -10.62 -15.05 -1.34
N ALA A 13 -10.17 -16.27 -1.60
CA ALA A 13 -9.13 -16.91 -0.81
C ALA A 13 -7.80 -16.13 -0.90
N TRP A 14 -7.44 -15.65 -2.10
CA TRP A 14 -6.24 -14.85 -2.29
C TRP A 14 -6.32 -13.48 -1.59
N LEU A 15 -7.45 -12.77 -1.73
CA LEU A 15 -7.66 -11.45 -1.10
C LEU A 15 -7.62 -11.50 0.42
N THR A 16 -8.13 -12.58 1.03
CA THR A 16 -8.19 -12.71 2.49
C THR A 16 -6.87 -13.15 3.13
N GLN A 17 -5.90 -13.60 2.33
CA GLN A 17 -4.57 -13.97 2.80
C GLN A 17 -3.59 -12.80 2.71
N ALA A 18 -2.72 -12.68 3.71
CA ALA A 18 -1.61 -11.74 3.64
C ALA A 18 -0.61 -12.20 2.55
N PRO A 19 0.01 -11.27 1.81
CA PRO A 19 1.16 -11.59 0.99
C PRO A 19 2.23 -12.27 1.84
N LYS A 20 2.84 -13.35 1.34
CA LYS A 20 3.84 -14.14 2.08
C LYS A 20 5.17 -13.41 2.27
N LEU A 21 5.36 -12.30 1.56
CA LEU A 21 6.55 -11.47 1.61
C LEU A 21 6.21 -10.09 2.16
N THR A 22 7.12 -9.57 2.98
CA THR A 22 7.13 -8.19 3.44
C THR A 22 8.14 -7.42 2.60
N THR A 23 7.71 -6.28 2.05
CA THR A 23 8.58 -5.41 1.25
C THR A 23 8.76 -4.07 1.93
N PHE A 24 10.01 -3.64 2.00
CA PHE A 24 10.43 -2.38 2.53
C PHE A 24 11.06 -1.55 1.42
N ARG A 25 10.70 -0.27 1.35
CA ARG A 25 11.48 0.71 0.61
C ARG A 25 12.60 1.22 1.49
N VAL A 26 13.83 1.13 1.00
CA VAL A 26 15.01 1.66 1.68
C VAL A 26 15.27 3.07 1.16
N ASN A 27 15.32 4.04 2.08
CA ASN A 27 15.57 5.43 1.73
C ASN A 27 17.04 5.63 1.38
N LYS A 28 17.32 5.80 0.09
CA LYS A 28 18.69 5.97 -0.44
C LYS A 28 19.36 7.30 -0.03
N LEU A 29 18.60 8.27 0.47
CA LEU A 29 19.14 9.55 0.96
C LEU A 29 19.76 9.40 2.36
N LYS A 30 19.51 8.28 3.04
CA LYS A 30 20.03 7.99 4.37
C LYS A 30 20.94 6.76 4.34
N ARG A 31 21.79 6.64 5.36
CA ARG A 31 22.57 5.43 5.58
C ARG A 31 21.63 4.31 6.03
N PHE A 32 21.71 3.17 5.37
CA PHE A 32 20.98 1.96 5.74
C PHE A 32 21.95 0.85 6.12
N GLU A 33 21.74 0.21 7.27
CA GLU A 33 22.56 -0.90 7.74
C GLU A 33 21.75 -2.19 7.83
N VAL A 34 22.09 -3.15 6.96
CA VAL A 34 21.39 -4.44 6.91
C VAL A 34 21.64 -5.29 8.17
N ASP A 35 22.78 -5.11 8.84
CA ASP A 35 23.12 -5.84 10.06
C ASP A 35 22.18 -5.51 11.22
N VAL A 36 21.56 -4.33 11.22
CA VAL A 36 20.51 -3.97 12.21
C VAL A 36 19.32 -4.92 12.08
N LEU A 37 18.82 -5.15 10.87
CA LEU A 37 17.75 -6.12 10.62
C LEU A 37 18.19 -7.53 11.00
N LYS A 38 19.40 -7.95 10.60
CA LYS A 38 19.91 -9.28 10.92
C LYS A 38 19.97 -9.53 12.43
N ASN A 39 20.52 -8.58 13.19
CA ASN A 39 20.60 -8.67 14.65
C ASN A 39 19.21 -8.66 15.30
N PHE A 40 18.28 -7.87 14.76
CA PHE A 40 16.89 -7.86 15.22
C PHE A 40 16.18 -9.21 14.98
N LEU A 41 16.39 -9.83 13.82
CA LEU A 41 15.89 -11.17 13.53
C LEU A 41 16.50 -12.22 14.47
N ILE A 42 17.80 -12.15 14.76
CA ILE A 42 18.45 -13.04 15.74
C ILE A 42 17.82 -12.87 17.15
N ALA A 43 17.45 -11.66 17.53
CA ALA A 43 16.77 -11.43 18.81
C ALA A 43 15.36 -12.04 18.82
N GLN A 44 14.56 -11.84 17.77
CA GLN A 44 13.24 -12.46 17.64
C GLN A 44 13.30 -13.99 17.56
N SER A 45 14.33 -14.57 16.93
CA SER A 45 14.45 -16.02 16.79
C SER A 45 14.59 -16.71 18.14
N LYS A 46 15.23 -16.06 19.12
CA LYS A 46 15.33 -16.54 20.51
C LYS A 46 13.96 -16.57 21.20
N GLU A 47 13.10 -15.59 20.94
CA GLU A 47 11.73 -15.54 21.48
C GLU A 47 10.83 -16.60 20.85
N LEU A 48 11.11 -16.97 19.59
CA LEU A 48 10.42 -18.02 18.84
C LEU A 48 11.00 -19.43 19.03
N ASP A 49 12.06 -19.57 19.82
CA ASP A 49 12.78 -20.83 20.03
C ASP A 49 13.21 -21.49 18.71
N THR A 50 13.79 -20.70 17.80
CA THR A 50 14.31 -21.17 16.51
C THR A 50 15.71 -20.64 16.22
N THR A 51 16.50 -21.47 15.53
CA THR A 51 17.82 -21.11 15.01
C THR A 51 17.78 -20.71 13.53
N GLU A 52 16.70 -21.01 12.82
CA GLU A 52 16.54 -20.69 11.41
C GLU A 52 15.95 -19.29 11.25
N LEU A 53 16.70 -18.41 10.56
CA LEU A 53 16.25 -17.05 10.26
C LEU A 53 15.44 -17.02 8.96
N PRO A 54 14.47 -16.10 8.83
CA PRO A 54 13.79 -15.87 7.57
C PRO A 54 14.77 -15.34 6.53
N GLU A 55 14.53 -15.69 5.27
CA GLU A 55 15.29 -15.13 4.15
C GLU A 55 14.99 -13.65 4.00
N PHE A 56 16.03 -12.85 3.74
CA PHE A 56 15.89 -11.48 3.31
C PHE A 56 16.95 -11.13 2.27
N TYR A 57 16.57 -10.33 1.27
CA TYR A 57 17.45 -9.92 0.18
C TYR A 57 16.98 -8.61 -0.46
N PHE A 58 17.87 -7.95 -1.18
CA PHE A 58 17.53 -6.79 -1.98
C PHE A 58 17.09 -7.22 -3.37
N LEU A 59 15.84 -6.91 -3.72
CA LEU A 59 15.32 -7.08 -5.08
C LEU A 59 15.88 -5.99 -6.01
N ARG A 60 16.06 -4.79 -5.46
CA ARG A 60 16.80 -3.65 -6.01
C ARG A 60 17.45 -2.89 -4.85
N PRO A 61 18.42 -1.98 -5.08
CA PRO A 61 19.07 -1.23 -4.00
C PRO A 61 18.10 -0.50 -3.06
N ASP A 62 16.92 -0.11 -3.53
CA ASP A 62 15.87 0.58 -2.78
C ASP A 62 14.71 -0.33 -2.31
N CYS A 63 14.78 -1.65 -2.55
CA CYS A 63 13.71 -2.58 -2.21
C CYS A 63 14.24 -3.84 -1.52
N LEU A 64 14.03 -3.88 -0.21
CA LEU A 64 14.35 -5.01 0.65
C LEU A 64 13.13 -5.91 0.80
N VAL A 65 13.33 -7.20 0.58
CA VAL A 65 12.32 -8.25 0.69
C VAL A 65 12.64 -9.11 1.90
N LEU A 66 11.61 -9.43 2.69
CA LEU A 66 11.70 -10.26 3.88
C LEU A 66 10.65 -11.38 3.82
N GLY A 67 11.10 -12.62 3.94
CA GLY A 67 10.26 -13.81 3.96
C GLY A 67 9.68 -14.15 5.33
N PRO A 68 8.81 -15.18 5.40
CA PRO A 68 8.24 -15.65 6.64
C PRO A 68 9.24 -16.49 7.45
N TRP A 69 8.98 -16.65 8.75
CA TRP A 69 9.73 -17.56 9.61
C TRP A 69 9.61 -19.01 9.15
N PRO A 70 10.75 -19.71 8.90
CA PRO A 70 10.74 -21.13 8.56
C PRO A 70 10.44 -21.98 9.79
N ALA A 71 9.64 -23.04 9.62
CA ALA A 71 9.40 -24.09 10.62
C ALA A 71 8.90 -23.65 12.03
N VAL A 72 8.49 -22.40 12.24
CA VAL A 72 7.95 -21.95 13.55
C VAL A 72 6.45 -22.25 13.67
N SER A 73 6.04 -22.75 14.84
CA SER A 73 4.65 -22.85 15.29
C SER A 73 4.57 -22.70 16.81
N LEU A 74 3.71 -21.79 17.28
CA LEU A 74 3.43 -21.63 18.70
C LEU A 74 2.12 -22.34 19.06
N LYS A 75 2.10 -23.06 20.18
CA LYS A 75 0.86 -23.59 20.76
C LYS A 75 -0.01 -22.43 21.23
N LYS A 76 -1.31 -22.50 20.92
CA LYS A 76 -2.31 -21.55 21.40
C LYS A 76 -2.25 -21.44 22.93
N ALA A 77 -2.32 -20.21 23.43
CA ALA A 77 -2.31 -19.92 24.86
C ALA A 77 -3.66 -20.24 25.54
N GLY A 78 -4.75 -20.22 24.78
CA GLY A 78 -6.12 -20.45 25.28
C GLY A 78 -6.79 -19.22 25.87
N LYS A 79 -6.08 -18.10 26.02
CA LYS A 79 -6.63 -16.79 26.37
C LYS A 79 -6.75 -15.92 25.13
N GLU A 80 -7.95 -15.46 24.82
CA GLU A 80 -8.22 -14.77 23.56
C GLU A 80 -8.30 -13.25 23.74
N VAL A 81 -7.64 -12.49 22.87
CA VAL A 81 -7.88 -11.04 22.70
C VAL A 81 -8.60 -10.84 21.38
N ILE A 82 -9.73 -10.14 21.43
CA ILE A 82 -10.51 -9.83 20.22
C ILE A 82 -10.14 -8.44 19.74
N VAL A 83 -9.77 -8.33 18.47
CA VAL A 83 -9.45 -7.07 17.79
C VAL A 83 -10.39 -6.84 16.62
N ASP A 84 -10.51 -5.60 16.18
CA ASP A 84 -11.28 -5.29 14.96
C ASP A 84 -10.59 -5.86 13.70
N ALA A 85 -11.33 -5.95 12.59
CA ALA A 85 -10.83 -6.52 11.34
C ALA A 85 -9.64 -5.75 10.72
N LEU A 86 -9.52 -4.44 10.96
CA LEU A 86 -8.40 -3.64 10.44
C LEU A 86 -7.12 -3.93 11.22
N CYS A 87 -7.24 -3.99 12.55
CA CYS A 87 -6.17 -4.40 13.45
C CYS A 87 -5.75 -5.85 13.15
N ALA A 88 -6.71 -6.75 12.94
CA ALA A 88 -6.44 -8.14 12.55
C ALA A 88 -5.63 -8.24 11.24
N ALA A 89 -6.01 -7.45 10.22
CA ALA A 89 -5.27 -7.38 8.96
C ALA A 89 -3.85 -6.82 9.13
N ALA A 90 -3.66 -5.82 10.00
CA ALA A 90 -2.35 -5.27 10.33
C ALA A 90 -1.47 -6.30 11.07
N VAL A 91 -2.02 -7.04 12.03
CA VAL A 91 -1.30 -8.12 12.73
C VAL A 91 -0.83 -9.18 11.75
N LEU A 92 -1.68 -9.60 10.80
CA LEU A 92 -1.29 -10.52 9.72
C LEU A 92 -0.18 -9.96 8.81
N ARG A 93 0.08 -8.65 8.81
CA ARG A 93 1.19 -8.01 8.10
C ARG A 93 2.41 -7.72 9.00
N GLY A 94 2.45 -8.30 10.21
CA GLY A 94 3.57 -8.15 11.13
C GLY A 94 3.47 -6.95 12.08
N ALA A 95 2.26 -6.47 12.39
CA ALA A 95 2.07 -5.39 13.36
C ALA A 95 1.83 -5.89 14.80
N HIS A 96 2.15 -5.05 15.77
CA HIS A 96 1.63 -5.17 17.13
C HIS A 96 0.14 -4.80 17.19
N VAL A 97 -0.55 -5.25 18.24
CA VAL A 97 -1.92 -4.80 18.52
C VAL A 97 -1.84 -3.49 19.29
N PHE A 98 -2.34 -2.42 18.69
CA PHE A 98 -2.48 -1.13 19.36
C PHE A 98 -3.83 -1.02 20.07
N ALA A 99 -3.85 -0.32 21.20
CA ALA A 99 -4.99 -0.21 22.09
C ALA A 99 -6.33 0.22 21.41
N PRO A 100 -6.35 1.16 20.45
CA PRO A 100 -7.60 1.51 19.76
C PRO A 100 -8.27 0.35 19.03
N GLY A 101 -7.50 -0.65 18.58
CA GLY A 101 -8.02 -1.79 17.83
C GLY A 101 -8.50 -2.97 18.69
N VAL A 102 -8.37 -2.88 20.03
CA VAL A 102 -8.82 -3.94 20.94
C VAL A 102 -10.31 -3.80 21.22
N MET A 103 -11.06 -4.87 20.96
CA MET A 103 -12.51 -4.95 21.13
C MET A 103 -12.90 -5.72 22.39
N GLY A 104 -12.20 -6.81 22.71
CA GLY A 104 -12.51 -7.68 23.86
C GLY A 104 -11.25 -8.27 24.49
N LEU A 105 -11.25 -8.40 25.81
CA LEU A 105 -10.16 -8.96 26.60
C LEU A 105 -10.73 -9.65 27.84
N PRO A 106 -10.50 -10.95 28.11
CA PRO A 106 -11.03 -11.63 29.29
C PRO A 106 -10.62 -10.99 30.62
N VAL A 107 -11.44 -11.15 31.65
CA VAL A 107 -11.23 -10.51 32.98
C VAL A 107 -10.04 -11.09 33.74
N ASN A 108 -9.70 -12.35 33.51
CA ASN A 108 -8.66 -13.09 34.22
C ASN A 108 -7.28 -13.00 33.53
N CYS A 109 -7.00 -11.90 32.84
CA CYS A 109 -5.72 -11.70 32.17
C CYS A 109 -4.67 -11.01 33.06
N GLN A 110 -3.39 -11.34 32.86
CA GLN A 110 -2.23 -10.77 33.57
C GLN A 110 -1.23 -10.14 32.58
N LEU A 111 -0.55 -9.08 33.00
CA LEU A 111 0.50 -8.47 32.18
C LEU A 111 1.64 -9.45 31.92
N GLY A 112 2.16 -9.42 30.69
CA GLY A 112 3.26 -10.28 30.25
C GLY A 112 2.85 -11.72 29.94
N GLU A 113 1.58 -12.11 30.15
CA GLU A 113 1.14 -13.43 29.77
C GLU A 113 0.93 -13.55 28.25
N ARG A 114 0.98 -14.80 27.76
CA ARG A 114 0.73 -15.09 26.35
C ARG A 114 -0.77 -15.13 26.06
N VAL A 115 -1.17 -14.47 24.98
CA VAL A 115 -2.55 -14.41 24.49
C VAL A 115 -2.63 -14.71 23.01
N ASP A 116 -3.74 -15.30 22.59
CA ASP A 116 -4.10 -15.57 21.20
C ASP A 116 -4.94 -14.41 20.66
N ILE A 117 -4.52 -13.85 19.53
CA ILE A 117 -5.14 -12.68 18.92
C ILE A 117 -6.15 -13.17 17.87
N TYR A 118 -7.40 -12.71 18.00
CA TYR A 118 -8.48 -13.04 17.09
C TYR A 118 -9.11 -11.77 16.51
N GLY A 119 -9.29 -11.73 15.20
CA GLY A 119 -10.02 -10.68 14.51
C GLY A 119 -11.51 -10.96 14.45
N ASP A 120 -12.34 -9.99 14.85
CA ASP A 120 -13.78 -9.98 14.59
C ASP A 120 -14.03 -9.57 13.13
N LEU A 121 -14.49 -10.53 12.32
CA LEU A 121 -14.72 -10.33 10.89
C LEU A 121 -16.07 -9.68 10.57
N GLU A 122 -17.02 -9.77 11.49
CA GLU A 122 -18.39 -9.30 11.27
C GLU A 122 -18.64 -7.93 11.92
N GLY A 123 -17.77 -7.50 12.83
CA GLY A 123 -17.91 -6.25 13.58
C GLY A 123 -19.01 -6.33 14.64
N HIS A 124 -19.34 -7.54 15.09
CA HIS A 124 -20.39 -7.79 16.09
C HIS A 124 -19.84 -7.77 17.53
N CYS A 125 -18.52 -7.81 17.73
CA CYS A 125 -17.90 -7.72 19.04
C CYS A 125 -18.06 -6.30 19.60
N LYS A 126 -18.83 -6.16 20.67
CA LYS A 126 -18.97 -4.88 21.38
C LYS A 126 -17.65 -4.53 22.08
N ARG A 127 -17.24 -3.27 21.96
CA ARG A 127 -16.04 -2.77 22.65
C ARG A 127 -16.18 -2.95 24.15
N GLY A 128 -15.15 -3.52 24.78
CA GLY A 128 -15.12 -3.83 26.20
C GLY A 128 -15.73 -5.18 26.56
N LEU A 129 -15.99 -6.08 25.61
CA LEU A 129 -16.52 -7.42 25.89
C LEU A 129 -15.67 -8.14 26.95
N LYS A 130 -16.31 -8.63 28.02
CA LYS A 130 -15.68 -9.26 29.20
C LYS A 130 -15.63 -10.79 29.12
N VAL A 131 -16.54 -11.37 28.35
CA VAL A 131 -16.73 -12.81 28.21
C VAL A 131 -16.13 -13.29 26.89
N GLU A 132 -16.08 -14.60 26.71
CA GLU A 132 -15.66 -15.20 25.45
C GLU A 132 -16.55 -14.70 24.29
N TYR A 133 -15.90 -14.35 23.17
CA TYR A 133 -16.59 -13.97 21.96
C TYR A 133 -16.97 -15.22 21.15
N THR A 134 -18.26 -15.42 20.95
CA THR A 134 -18.84 -16.59 20.25
C THR A 134 -19.15 -16.34 18.78
N GLY A 135 -18.98 -15.10 18.31
CA GLY A 135 -19.18 -14.76 16.89
C GLY A 135 -18.05 -15.27 16.00
N ARG A 136 -18.17 -15.03 14.69
CA ARG A 136 -17.17 -15.45 13.71
C ARG A 136 -15.86 -14.69 13.92
N LYS A 137 -14.83 -15.42 14.35
CA LYS A 137 -13.50 -14.88 14.65
C LYS A 137 -12.40 -15.60 13.87
N LEU A 138 -11.35 -14.89 13.50
CA LEU A 138 -10.18 -15.42 12.79
C LEU A 138 -8.95 -15.32 13.68
N TYR A 139 -8.24 -16.43 13.91
CA TYR A 139 -6.94 -16.39 14.58
C TYR A 139 -5.92 -15.68 13.69
N VAL A 140 -5.30 -14.62 14.19
CA VAL A 140 -4.34 -13.79 13.43
C VAL A 140 -2.94 -13.76 14.02
N GLY A 141 -2.73 -14.29 15.22
CA GLY A 141 -1.40 -14.44 15.80
C GLY A 141 -1.43 -14.66 17.30
N THR A 142 -0.24 -14.68 17.89
CA THR A 142 -0.02 -14.81 19.33
C THR A 142 0.94 -13.71 19.80
N GLY A 143 0.75 -13.22 21.02
CA GLY A 143 1.58 -12.17 21.59
C GLY A 143 1.57 -12.12 23.11
N TYR A 144 2.33 -11.19 23.67
CA TYR A 144 2.36 -10.88 25.11
C TYR A 144 1.47 -9.69 25.43
N LEU A 145 0.60 -9.83 26.42
CA LEU A 145 -0.28 -8.75 26.87
C LEU A 145 0.53 -7.63 27.53
N LYS A 146 0.31 -6.39 27.11
CA LYS A 146 0.98 -5.18 27.63
C LYS A 146 0.04 -4.19 28.29
N MET A 147 -1.27 -4.34 28.11
CA MET A 147 -2.30 -3.51 28.75
C MET A 147 -3.42 -4.39 29.32
N LEU A 148 -3.91 -4.04 30.50
CA LEU A 148 -5.05 -4.70 31.12
C LEU A 148 -6.37 -4.05 30.68
N ARG A 149 -7.47 -4.68 31.05
CA ARG A 149 -8.82 -4.16 30.77
C ARG A 149 -9.03 -2.73 31.29
N ALA A 150 -8.54 -2.44 32.49
CA ALA A 150 -8.67 -1.12 33.11
C ALA A 150 -8.04 -0.03 32.24
N ASP A 151 -6.87 -0.31 31.67
CA ASP A 151 -6.13 0.60 30.78
C ASP A 151 -6.88 0.83 29.46
N LEU A 152 -7.57 -0.19 28.95
CA LEU A 152 -8.22 -0.19 27.64
C LEU A 152 -9.64 0.36 27.64
N PHE A 153 -10.40 0.19 28.73
CA PHE A 153 -11.85 0.41 28.72
C PHE A 153 -12.38 1.27 29.87
N ASP A 154 -11.69 1.34 31.02
CA ASP A 154 -12.29 1.88 32.24
C ASP A 154 -11.91 3.35 32.52
N ASN A 155 -10.88 3.89 31.85
CA ASN A 155 -10.34 5.23 32.12
C ASN A 155 -11.06 6.40 31.42
N GLY A 156 -12.10 6.16 30.62
CA GLY A 156 -12.84 7.20 29.88
C GLY A 156 -12.04 7.96 28.79
N ILE A 157 -10.73 7.78 28.74
CA ILE A 157 -9.81 8.30 27.73
C ILE A 157 -9.65 7.25 26.63
N GLN A 158 -9.56 7.68 25.36
CA GLN A 158 -9.23 6.77 24.27
C GLN A 158 -7.80 6.21 24.47
N PRO A 159 -7.64 4.90 24.71
CA PRO A 159 -6.34 4.34 25.02
C PRO A 159 -5.43 4.40 23.79
N SER A 160 -4.12 4.53 24.02
CA SER A 160 -3.11 4.57 22.97
C SER A 160 -1.88 3.75 23.38
N GLY A 161 -1.05 3.38 22.41
CA GLY A 161 0.11 2.51 22.63
C GLY A 161 -0.16 1.03 22.34
N ILE A 162 0.85 0.19 22.62
CA ILE A 162 0.82 -1.24 22.33
C ILE A 162 0.05 -1.96 23.44
N ALA A 163 -1.05 -2.62 23.09
CA ALA A 163 -1.84 -3.44 23.98
C ALA A 163 -1.40 -4.91 23.98
N VAL A 164 -0.99 -5.44 22.82
CA VAL A 164 -0.38 -6.77 22.69
C VAL A 164 0.89 -6.64 21.86
N HIS A 165 2.01 -7.05 22.44
CA HIS A 165 3.26 -7.24 21.72
C HIS A 165 3.16 -8.56 20.94
N THR A 166 2.79 -8.48 19.66
CA THR A 166 2.73 -9.63 18.76
C THR A 166 4.11 -10.28 18.65
N ILE A 167 4.17 -11.60 18.89
CA ILE A 167 5.39 -12.43 18.79
C ILE A 167 5.39 -13.16 17.44
N LEU A 168 4.26 -13.77 17.08
CA LEU A 168 4.11 -14.52 15.83
C LEU A 168 2.73 -14.30 15.22
N PRO A 169 2.63 -13.57 14.10
CA PRO A 169 1.44 -13.55 13.28
C PRO A 169 1.12 -14.93 12.69
N ALA A 170 -0.15 -15.20 12.39
CA ALA A 170 -0.56 -16.42 11.70
C ALA A 170 0.01 -16.53 10.27
N SER A 171 0.36 -15.40 9.65
CA SER A 171 1.09 -15.33 8.38
C SER A 171 2.57 -15.70 8.50
N LYS A 172 3.09 -15.87 9.72
CA LYS A 172 4.50 -16.12 10.04
C LYS A 172 5.47 -15.04 9.57
N LEU A 173 4.96 -13.88 9.16
CA LEU A 173 5.82 -12.74 8.82
C LEU A 173 6.53 -12.23 10.07
N PRO A 174 7.82 -11.87 9.98
CA PRO A 174 8.52 -11.21 11.07
C PRO A 174 7.83 -9.90 11.47
N VAL A 175 7.82 -9.61 12.79
CA VAL A 175 7.22 -8.39 13.34
C VAL A 175 8.27 -7.28 13.30
N VAL A 176 8.48 -6.73 12.11
CA VAL A 176 9.43 -5.64 11.88
C VAL A 176 8.65 -4.33 11.79
N ASN A 177 8.92 -3.44 12.75
CA ASN A 177 8.26 -2.15 12.85
C ASN A 177 9.27 -1.00 12.67
N GLU A 178 8.78 0.24 12.60
CA GLU A 178 9.63 1.42 12.42
C GLU A 178 10.55 1.74 13.62
N THR A 179 10.49 0.98 14.72
CA THR A 179 11.39 1.22 15.87
C THR A 179 12.74 0.51 15.72
N ILE A 180 12.92 -0.36 14.73
CA ILE A 180 14.21 -1.04 14.51
C ILE A 180 15.23 -0.14 13.80
N TYR A 181 14.73 0.83 13.03
CA TYR A 181 15.52 1.78 12.25
C TYR A 181 15.21 3.19 12.72
N SER A 182 16.10 4.15 12.43
CA SER A 182 15.76 5.54 12.66
C SER A 182 14.62 5.94 11.72
N LYS A 183 13.77 6.88 12.17
CA LYS A 183 12.64 7.36 11.37
C LYS A 183 13.08 7.77 9.96
N GLY A 184 12.39 7.24 8.97
CA GLY A 184 12.60 7.55 7.56
C GLY A 184 13.80 6.88 6.89
N GLU A 185 14.53 5.96 7.55
CA GLU A 185 15.54 5.12 6.87
C GLU A 185 14.88 4.02 6.01
N VAL A 186 13.72 3.53 6.46
CA VAL A 186 12.98 2.46 5.83
C VAL A 186 11.48 2.75 5.92
N LEU A 187 10.74 2.39 4.87
CA LEU A 187 9.29 2.50 4.83
C LEU A 187 8.67 1.15 4.45
N LEU A 188 7.69 0.70 5.23
CA LEU A 188 6.88 -0.45 4.82
C LEU A 188 6.00 -0.05 3.64
N GLN A 189 6.26 -0.62 2.47
CA GLN A 189 5.55 -0.26 1.24
C GLN A 189 5.35 -1.50 0.36
N ASN A 190 4.12 -1.70 -0.10
CA ASN A 190 3.79 -2.84 -0.96
C ASN A 190 4.59 -2.80 -2.26
N LEU A 191 5.10 -3.95 -2.69
CA LEU A 191 5.97 -4.09 -3.85
C LEU A 191 5.44 -3.39 -5.12
N PRO A 192 4.17 -3.56 -5.55
CA PRO A 192 3.67 -2.87 -6.75
C PRO A 192 3.70 -1.35 -6.64
N SER A 193 3.59 -0.80 -5.43
CA SER A 193 3.70 0.64 -5.21
C SER A 193 5.16 1.14 -5.30
N ILE A 194 6.15 0.31 -4.96
CA ILE A 194 7.58 0.60 -5.21
C ILE A 194 7.86 0.50 -6.71
N VAL A 195 7.31 -0.52 -7.39
CA VAL A 195 7.41 -0.67 -8.86
C VAL A 195 6.84 0.56 -9.57
N CYS A 196 5.73 1.13 -9.10
CA CYS A 196 5.18 2.37 -9.66
C CYS A 196 6.19 3.53 -9.62
N GLY A 197 6.97 3.66 -8.54
CA GLY A 197 8.10 4.60 -8.49
C GLY A 197 9.15 4.31 -9.55
N TRP A 198 9.53 3.04 -9.72
CA TRP A 198 10.46 2.62 -10.79
C TRP A 198 9.96 2.93 -12.19
N VAL A 199 8.64 2.85 -12.42
CA VAL A 199 8.01 3.19 -13.72
C VAL A 199 8.03 4.69 -14.00
N MET A 200 7.78 5.49 -12.97
CA MET A 200 7.92 6.95 -13.05
C MET A 200 9.37 7.34 -13.39
N ASP A 201 10.35 6.67 -12.76
CA ASP A 201 11.77 6.87 -13.00
C ASP A 201 12.21 8.33 -12.86
N ALA A 202 11.88 8.96 -11.73
CA ALA A 202 12.18 10.38 -11.47
C ALA A 202 13.68 10.68 -11.58
N LYS A 203 14.04 11.74 -12.33
CA LYS A 203 15.42 12.18 -12.55
C LYS A 203 15.67 13.56 -11.92
N PRO A 204 16.95 13.88 -11.61
CA PRO A 204 17.33 15.24 -11.24
C PRO A 204 16.84 16.27 -12.26
N ASN A 205 16.44 17.45 -11.77
CA ASN A 205 15.97 18.61 -12.53
C ASN A 205 14.65 18.44 -13.31
N GLU A 206 13.95 17.31 -13.17
CA GLU A 206 12.59 17.16 -13.71
C GLU A 206 11.55 17.87 -12.83
N CYS A 207 10.53 18.45 -13.45
CA CYS A 207 9.35 18.93 -12.74
C CYS A 207 8.26 17.85 -12.76
N ILE A 208 7.88 17.37 -11.58
CA ILE A 208 6.99 16.21 -11.41
C ILE A 208 5.76 16.60 -10.59
N LEU A 209 4.57 16.22 -11.05
CA LEU A 209 3.32 16.38 -10.32
C LEU A 209 2.83 15.03 -9.78
N ASP A 210 2.58 14.94 -8.48
CA ASP A 210 1.81 13.85 -7.86
C ASP A 210 0.42 14.38 -7.50
N MET A 211 -0.61 13.94 -8.24
CA MET A 211 -1.95 14.50 -8.16
C MET A 211 -2.76 14.03 -6.95
N CYS A 212 -2.38 12.93 -6.30
CA CYS A 212 -3.14 12.29 -5.22
C CYS A 212 -2.16 11.71 -4.18
N ALA A 213 -1.34 12.59 -3.62
CA ALA A 213 -0.08 12.22 -3.02
C ALA A 213 -0.18 11.61 -1.61
N ALA A 214 -1.24 11.88 -0.83
CA ALA A 214 -1.22 11.52 0.58
C ALA A 214 -1.33 10.00 0.79
N PRO A 215 -0.55 9.42 1.74
CA PRO A 215 0.23 10.10 2.77
C PRO A 215 1.63 10.58 2.36
N GLY A 216 2.08 10.35 1.12
CA GLY A 216 3.38 10.81 0.60
C GLY A 216 4.35 9.69 0.26
N ASN A 217 3.93 8.42 0.33
CA ASN A 217 4.82 7.28 0.11
C ASN A 217 5.42 7.29 -1.30
N LYS A 218 4.60 7.41 -2.35
CA LYS A 218 5.14 7.47 -3.72
C LYS A 218 5.90 8.78 -3.97
N THR A 219 5.36 9.90 -3.50
CA THR A 219 5.99 11.23 -3.61
C THR A 219 7.44 11.23 -3.08
N THR A 220 7.64 10.70 -1.87
CA THR A 220 8.98 10.60 -1.25
C THR A 220 9.88 9.60 -1.97
N HIS A 221 9.32 8.52 -2.56
CA HIS A 221 10.09 7.63 -3.43
C HIS A 221 10.63 8.36 -4.66
N LEU A 222 9.81 9.21 -5.29
CA LEU A 222 10.24 10.01 -6.45
C LEU A 222 11.36 11.00 -6.08
N ALA A 223 11.30 11.58 -4.87
CA ALA A 223 12.39 12.40 -4.34
C ALA A 223 13.67 11.58 -4.16
N GLU A 224 13.60 10.41 -3.52
CA GLU A 224 14.75 9.49 -3.36
C GLU A 224 15.33 9.03 -4.70
N MET A 225 14.50 8.82 -5.72
CA MET A 225 14.94 8.41 -7.06
C MET A 225 15.69 9.53 -7.80
N SER A 226 15.24 10.76 -7.63
CA SER A 226 15.90 11.95 -8.18
C SER A 226 17.07 12.47 -7.33
N ASN A 227 17.46 11.74 -6.27
CA ASN A 227 18.45 12.16 -5.27
C ASN A 227 18.12 13.53 -4.64
N ASP A 228 16.82 13.79 -4.43
CA ASP A 228 16.29 15.05 -3.89
C ASP A 228 16.65 16.27 -4.77
N GLN A 229 16.80 16.09 -6.08
CA GLN A 229 17.16 17.14 -7.05
C GLN A 229 16.07 17.41 -8.12
N ALA A 230 14.90 16.76 -8.03
CA ALA A 230 13.75 17.12 -8.87
C ALA A 230 13.03 18.37 -8.30
N THR A 231 11.98 18.84 -8.99
CA THR A 231 10.98 19.74 -8.39
C THR A 231 9.66 18.97 -8.33
N ILE A 232 9.27 18.53 -7.14
CA ILE A 232 8.08 17.68 -6.98
C ILE A 232 6.96 18.49 -6.34
N ILE A 233 5.83 18.57 -7.03
CA ILE A 233 4.61 19.17 -6.52
C ILE A 233 3.64 18.06 -6.13
N ALA A 234 3.20 18.07 -4.87
CA ALA A 234 2.32 17.05 -4.31
C ALA A 234 0.97 17.66 -3.96
N LEU A 235 -0.11 17.16 -4.57
CA LEU A 235 -1.48 17.61 -4.30
C LEU A 235 -2.25 16.56 -3.53
N ASP A 236 -3.04 16.99 -2.57
CA ASP A 236 -4.21 16.25 -2.11
C ASP A 236 -5.31 17.21 -1.67
N LYS A 237 -6.55 16.73 -1.62
CA LYS A 237 -7.74 17.58 -1.50
C LYS A 237 -7.87 18.30 -0.15
N THR A 238 -7.31 17.75 0.93
CA THR A 238 -7.54 18.28 2.29
C THR A 238 -6.26 18.77 2.96
N PRO A 239 -6.33 19.82 3.81
CA PRO A 239 -5.19 20.31 4.58
C PRO A 239 -4.52 19.24 5.44
N GLN A 240 -5.30 18.34 6.04
CA GLN A 240 -4.80 17.26 6.89
C GLN A 240 -3.96 16.27 6.08
N LYS A 241 -4.37 15.97 4.86
CA LYS A 241 -3.62 15.08 3.97
C LYS A 241 -2.35 15.74 3.43
N ALA A 242 -2.42 17.03 3.07
CA ALA A 242 -1.23 17.80 2.71
C ALA A 242 -0.22 17.89 3.88
N ALA A 243 -0.71 18.00 5.12
CA ALA A 243 0.14 17.96 6.31
C ALA A 243 0.84 16.61 6.48
N LYS A 244 0.16 15.49 6.22
CA LYS A 244 0.79 14.15 6.25
C LYS A 244 1.89 13.98 5.22
N ILE A 245 1.73 14.57 4.03
CA ILE A 245 2.79 14.56 3.00
C ILE A 245 4.02 15.31 3.53
N ARG A 246 3.84 16.50 4.10
CA ARG A 246 4.94 17.29 4.71
C ARG A 246 5.62 16.52 5.84
N GLU A 247 4.86 15.96 6.77
CA GLU A 247 5.38 15.12 7.85
C GLU A 247 6.19 13.94 7.32
N SER A 248 5.71 13.27 6.26
CA SER A 248 6.44 12.18 5.62
C SER A 248 7.74 12.65 4.96
N CYS A 249 7.75 13.83 4.34
CA CYS A 249 8.96 14.42 3.77
C CYS A 249 9.97 14.78 4.86
N ASP A 250 9.53 15.39 5.95
CA ASP A 250 10.36 15.76 7.11
C ASP A 250 11.00 14.52 7.74
N ILE A 251 10.21 13.47 7.98
CA ILE A 251 10.68 12.18 8.51
C ILE A 251 11.76 11.58 7.60
N GLN A 252 11.57 11.64 6.29
CA GLN A 252 12.46 11.01 5.31
C GLN A 252 13.62 11.90 4.88
N GLY A 253 13.66 13.18 5.30
CA GLY A 253 14.71 14.13 4.94
C GLY A 253 14.63 14.57 3.48
N VAL A 254 13.42 14.65 2.92
CA VAL A 254 13.16 15.09 1.54
C VAL A 254 12.88 16.58 1.52
N THR A 255 13.58 17.33 0.67
CA THR A 255 13.48 18.80 0.59
C THR A 255 12.91 19.30 -0.74
N CYS A 256 12.93 18.47 -1.79
CA CYS A 256 12.51 18.88 -3.12
C CYS A 256 10.98 18.83 -3.38
N VAL A 257 10.18 18.53 -2.34
CA VAL A 257 8.73 18.37 -2.43
C VAL A 257 8.01 19.58 -1.86
N THR A 258 7.09 20.15 -2.63
CA THR A 258 6.13 21.17 -2.16
C THR A 258 4.71 20.61 -2.16
N ALA A 259 4.08 20.53 -0.98
CA ALA A 259 2.76 19.92 -0.81
C ALA A 259 1.64 20.95 -0.62
N TYR A 260 0.58 20.86 -1.44
CA TYR A 260 -0.58 21.75 -1.40
C TYR A 260 -1.88 21.00 -1.09
N ALA A 261 -2.77 21.67 -0.36
CA ALA A 261 -4.16 21.24 -0.18
C ALA A 261 -5.00 21.80 -1.34
N PHE A 262 -5.22 21.01 -2.38
CA PHE A 262 -5.87 21.46 -3.60
C PHE A 262 -6.66 20.34 -4.29
N ASP A 263 -7.76 20.71 -4.97
CA ASP A 263 -8.55 19.77 -5.76
C ASP A 263 -7.89 19.54 -7.13
N SER A 264 -7.25 18.39 -7.28
CA SER A 264 -6.54 18.01 -8.51
C SER A 264 -7.43 17.90 -9.76
N THR A 265 -8.76 17.90 -9.61
CA THR A 265 -9.69 18.01 -10.76
C THR A 265 -9.78 19.44 -11.33
N LYS A 266 -9.02 20.38 -10.75
CA LYS A 266 -8.95 21.79 -11.15
C LYS A 266 -7.51 22.28 -11.22
N CYS A 267 -6.52 21.39 -11.35
CA CYS A 267 -5.11 21.76 -11.22
C CYS A 267 -4.53 22.44 -12.47
N CYS A 268 -5.26 22.52 -13.59
CA CYS A 268 -4.84 23.27 -14.77
C CYS A 268 -5.60 24.60 -14.88
N SER A 269 -4.89 25.69 -15.18
CA SER A 269 -5.47 27.00 -15.51
C SER A 269 -4.58 27.78 -16.47
N GLU A 270 -5.17 28.38 -17.52
CA GLU A 270 -4.48 29.28 -18.45
C GLU A 270 -4.05 30.59 -17.78
N ASP A 271 -4.79 31.03 -16.74
CA ASP A 271 -4.50 32.26 -15.99
C ASP A 271 -3.38 32.06 -14.94
N SER A 272 -2.73 30.89 -14.92
CA SER A 272 -1.67 30.59 -13.97
C SER A 272 -0.39 31.36 -14.30
N ILE A 273 0.27 31.88 -13.25
CA ILE A 273 1.49 32.69 -13.35
C ILE A 273 2.78 31.85 -13.32
N GLY A 274 2.66 30.53 -13.20
CA GLY A 274 3.78 29.58 -13.22
C GLY A 274 3.74 28.56 -12.08
N ILE A 275 4.60 27.55 -12.17
CA ILE A 275 4.66 26.43 -11.20
C ILE A 275 4.99 26.92 -9.77
N ASN A 276 5.87 27.92 -9.67
CA ASN A 276 6.33 28.47 -8.40
C ASN A 276 5.25 29.30 -7.65
N SER A 277 4.14 29.64 -8.31
CA SER A 277 3.03 30.39 -7.71
C SER A 277 2.02 29.49 -6.96
N GLY A 278 2.20 28.17 -7.00
CA GLY A 278 1.25 27.19 -6.46
C GLY A 278 0.09 26.88 -7.42
N PRO A 279 -0.77 25.91 -7.08
CA PRO A 279 -1.88 25.50 -7.94
C PRO A 279 -2.98 26.58 -8.03
N PRO A 280 -3.70 26.67 -9.17
CA PRO A 280 -3.58 25.84 -10.37
C PRO A 280 -2.36 26.19 -11.25
N PHE A 281 -1.94 25.25 -12.08
CA PHE A 281 -0.73 25.32 -12.90
C PHE A 281 -1.03 25.58 -14.38
N PRO A 282 -0.08 26.15 -15.15
CA PRO A 282 -0.24 26.32 -16.59
C PRO A 282 -0.34 24.95 -17.30
N PRO A 283 -0.97 24.88 -18.47
CA PRO A 283 -0.87 23.71 -19.34
C PRO A 283 0.60 23.41 -19.69
N ASN A 284 0.92 22.14 -19.98
CA ASN A 284 2.26 21.71 -20.39
C ASN A 284 3.40 22.16 -19.44
N SER A 285 3.18 22.04 -18.13
CA SER A 285 4.11 22.52 -17.10
C SER A 285 4.99 21.42 -16.51
N PHE A 286 4.55 20.15 -16.52
CA PHE A 286 5.27 19.05 -15.87
C PHE A 286 5.90 18.08 -16.86
N ASP A 287 7.14 17.68 -16.60
CA ASP A 287 7.86 16.64 -17.35
C ASP A 287 7.25 15.26 -17.07
N LYS A 288 6.79 15.04 -15.83
CA LYS A 288 6.08 13.82 -15.43
C LYS A 288 4.88 14.11 -14.55
N VAL A 289 3.85 13.28 -14.71
CA VAL A 289 2.65 13.31 -13.85
C VAL A 289 2.38 11.91 -13.33
N LEU A 290 2.28 11.77 -12.01
CA LEU A 290 1.79 10.59 -11.34
C LEU A 290 0.32 10.80 -10.96
N LEU A 291 -0.54 9.92 -11.47
CA LEU A 291 -1.94 9.82 -11.10
C LEU A 291 -2.17 8.49 -10.35
N ASP A 292 -1.81 8.47 -9.08
CA ASP A 292 -2.18 7.40 -8.14
C ASP A 292 -3.55 7.72 -7.50
N GLY A 293 -4.59 7.70 -8.34
CA GLY A 293 -5.90 8.24 -7.99
C GLY A 293 -6.68 7.43 -6.95
N PRO A 294 -7.71 8.02 -6.33
CA PRO A 294 -8.64 7.28 -5.48
C PRO A 294 -9.30 6.16 -6.28
N CYS A 295 -9.36 4.97 -5.70
CA CYS A 295 -9.96 3.78 -6.28
C CYS A 295 -10.74 2.99 -5.22
N SER A 296 -11.43 1.95 -5.66
CA SER A 296 -12.18 1.04 -4.79
C SER A 296 -11.32 0.28 -3.77
N GLY A 297 -10.00 0.17 -3.97
CA GLY A 297 -9.09 -0.51 -3.04
C GLY A 297 -9.37 -2.01 -2.88
N LEU A 298 -10.01 -2.65 -3.87
CA LEU A 298 -10.36 -4.06 -3.83
C LEU A 298 -9.15 -5.01 -3.94
N GLY A 299 -7.98 -4.49 -4.28
CA GLY A 299 -6.74 -5.28 -4.35
C GLY A 299 -5.98 -5.38 -3.03
N GLN A 300 -6.38 -4.68 -1.96
CA GLN A 300 -5.63 -4.70 -0.70
C GLN A 300 -5.59 -6.12 -0.10
N ARG A 301 -4.45 -6.49 0.52
CA ARG A 301 -4.26 -7.82 1.13
C ARG A 301 -3.52 -7.74 2.46
N PRO A 302 -3.98 -8.45 3.51
CA PRO A 302 -5.23 -9.20 3.57
C PRO A 302 -6.45 -8.24 3.69
N GLN A 303 -7.49 -8.49 2.90
CA GLN A 303 -8.76 -7.78 3.00
C GLN A 303 -9.78 -8.65 3.74
N LEU A 304 -9.85 -8.47 5.06
CA LEU A 304 -10.73 -9.22 5.95
C LEU A 304 -12.16 -8.67 5.98
N VAL A 305 -12.31 -7.36 5.76
CA VAL A 305 -13.58 -6.66 5.66
C VAL A 305 -13.49 -5.60 4.56
N ASN A 306 -14.57 -5.43 3.80
CA ASN A 306 -14.71 -4.32 2.87
C ASN A 306 -16.15 -3.81 2.90
N LYS A 307 -16.31 -2.50 3.12
CA LYS A 307 -17.63 -1.82 3.20
C LYS A 307 -18.06 -1.21 1.86
N ILE A 308 -17.29 -1.42 0.80
CA ILE A 308 -17.60 -0.86 -0.50
C ILE A 308 -18.92 -1.45 -1.05
N THR A 309 -19.69 -0.59 -1.72
CA THR A 309 -20.95 -0.99 -2.36
C THR A 309 -20.80 -0.97 -3.89
N PRO A 310 -21.64 -1.70 -4.65
CA PRO A 310 -21.63 -1.62 -6.12
C PRO A 310 -21.77 -0.18 -6.67
N LYS A 311 -22.55 0.66 -5.98
CA LYS A 311 -22.70 2.09 -6.31
C LYS A 311 -21.39 2.88 -6.12
N MET A 312 -20.62 2.55 -5.07
CA MET A 312 -19.31 3.18 -4.85
C MET A 312 -18.32 2.74 -5.91
N ILE A 313 -18.25 1.43 -6.22
CA ILE A 313 -17.35 0.88 -7.26
C ILE A 313 -17.58 1.61 -8.59
N SER A 314 -18.83 1.70 -9.05
CA SER A 314 -19.16 2.34 -10.32
C SER A 314 -18.92 3.86 -10.35
N SER A 315 -18.72 4.50 -9.20
CA SER A 315 -18.49 5.95 -9.10
C SER A 315 -17.02 6.36 -9.31
N TYR A 316 -16.06 5.49 -8.99
CA TYR A 316 -14.63 5.82 -9.00
C TYR A 316 -14.12 6.18 -10.41
N LYS A 317 -14.54 5.43 -11.43
CA LYS A 317 -14.15 5.70 -12.82
C LYS A 317 -14.43 7.13 -13.26
N PHE A 318 -15.52 7.75 -12.80
CA PHE A 318 -15.84 9.13 -13.19
C PHE A 318 -14.89 10.15 -12.56
N VAL A 319 -14.49 9.94 -11.31
CA VAL A 319 -13.51 10.80 -10.63
C VAL A 319 -12.13 10.60 -11.25
N GLN A 320 -11.74 9.35 -11.51
CA GLN A 320 -10.47 9.01 -12.17
C GLN A 320 -10.38 9.66 -13.55
N ARG A 321 -11.45 9.61 -14.37
CA ARG A 321 -11.50 10.29 -15.68
C ARG A 321 -11.31 11.81 -15.58
N LYS A 322 -11.91 12.45 -14.57
CA LYS A 322 -11.72 13.90 -14.35
C LYS A 322 -10.28 14.25 -13.98
N LEU A 323 -9.68 13.48 -13.06
CA LEU A 323 -8.28 13.66 -12.67
C LEU A 323 -7.35 13.40 -13.86
N PHE A 324 -7.60 12.35 -14.63
CA PHE A 324 -6.82 12.00 -15.81
C PHE A 324 -6.87 13.12 -16.86
N ALA A 325 -8.04 13.71 -17.10
CA ALA A 325 -8.16 14.82 -18.04
C ALA A 325 -7.30 16.03 -17.64
N GLU A 326 -7.22 16.36 -16.35
CA GLU A 326 -6.34 17.43 -15.86
C GLU A 326 -4.86 17.04 -15.94
N ALA A 327 -4.53 15.77 -15.67
CA ALA A 327 -3.17 15.23 -15.81
C ALA A 327 -2.63 15.45 -17.24
N VAL A 328 -3.46 15.21 -18.26
CA VAL A 328 -3.08 15.39 -19.68
C VAL A 328 -2.85 16.86 -20.03
N LYS A 329 -3.62 17.79 -19.46
CA LYS A 329 -3.48 19.22 -19.73
C LYS A 329 -2.16 19.77 -19.20
N VAL A 330 -1.80 19.41 -17.96
CA VAL A 330 -0.59 19.90 -17.31
C VAL A 330 0.69 19.16 -17.73
N LEU A 331 0.57 17.99 -18.35
CA LEU A 331 1.71 17.23 -18.89
C LEU A 331 2.29 17.91 -20.15
N LYS A 332 3.62 18.10 -20.17
CA LYS A 332 4.36 18.57 -21.34
C LYS A 332 4.27 17.60 -22.53
N VAL A 333 4.43 18.12 -23.74
CA VAL A 333 4.72 17.30 -24.91
C VAL A 333 6.06 16.58 -24.68
N GLY A 334 6.10 15.27 -24.98
CA GLY A 334 7.20 14.37 -24.65
C GLY A 334 7.26 13.92 -23.19
N GLY A 335 6.37 14.44 -22.32
CA GLY A 335 6.31 14.08 -20.91
C GLY A 335 5.71 12.69 -20.66
N LYS A 336 5.96 12.14 -19.48
CA LYS A 336 5.45 10.82 -19.05
C LYS A 336 4.30 10.97 -18.05
N LEU A 337 3.15 10.36 -18.33
CA LEU A 337 2.05 10.18 -17.37
C LEU A 337 2.00 8.72 -16.91
N VAL A 338 2.05 8.49 -15.60
CA VAL A 338 1.81 7.17 -15.02
C VAL A 338 0.49 7.19 -14.27
N TYR A 339 -0.38 6.25 -14.62
CA TYR A 339 -1.65 5.99 -13.95
C TYR A 339 -1.51 4.70 -13.12
N SER A 340 -1.89 4.74 -11.84
CA SER A 340 -1.92 3.55 -11.01
C SER A 340 -3.12 3.47 -10.07
N THR A 341 -3.50 2.25 -9.74
CA THR A 341 -4.56 1.95 -8.75
C THR A 341 -4.16 0.76 -7.90
N CYS A 342 -4.73 0.65 -6.70
CA CYS A 342 -4.65 -0.55 -5.85
C CYS A 342 -5.96 -1.36 -5.89
N THR A 343 -6.59 -1.42 -7.07
CA THR A 343 -7.80 -2.21 -7.31
C THR A 343 -7.61 -3.23 -8.43
N ILE A 344 -8.51 -4.20 -8.46
CA ILE A 344 -8.56 -5.27 -9.45
C ILE A 344 -9.70 -5.09 -10.47
N THR A 345 -10.51 -4.05 -10.36
CA THR A 345 -11.65 -3.84 -11.27
C THR A 345 -11.16 -3.43 -12.66
N ASP A 346 -11.71 -4.04 -13.71
CA ASP A 346 -11.37 -3.71 -15.09
C ASP A 346 -11.88 -2.31 -15.47
N GLU A 347 -13.01 -1.86 -14.90
CA GLU A 347 -13.56 -0.52 -15.17
C GLU A 347 -12.64 0.62 -14.72
N GLU A 348 -11.90 0.43 -13.61
CA GLU A 348 -10.94 1.41 -13.08
C GLU A 348 -9.55 1.22 -13.70
N ASN A 349 -9.27 0.07 -14.34
CA ASN A 349 -7.95 -0.25 -14.87
C ASN A 349 -7.94 -0.16 -16.40
N GLU A 350 -8.10 -1.30 -17.09
CA GLU A 350 -8.10 -1.36 -18.56
C GLU A 350 -9.14 -0.43 -19.19
N GLY A 351 -10.31 -0.28 -18.56
CA GLY A 351 -11.37 0.62 -19.00
C GLY A 351 -11.00 2.10 -18.94
N ILE A 352 -10.12 2.51 -18.02
CA ILE A 352 -9.56 3.87 -17.99
C ILE A 352 -8.52 4.03 -19.11
N VAL A 353 -7.66 3.04 -19.33
CA VAL A 353 -6.65 3.08 -20.40
C VAL A 353 -7.32 3.16 -21.77
N ALA A 354 -8.29 2.30 -22.06
CA ALA A 354 -9.01 2.31 -23.33
C ALA A 354 -9.72 3.64 -23.57
N TRP A 355 -10.42 4.16 -22.55
CA TRP A 355 -11.05 5.48 -22.62
C TRP A 355 -10.04 6.60 -22.84
N ALA A 356 -8.87 6.56 -22.18
CA ALA A 356 -7.87 7.62 -22.32
C ALA A 356 -7.30 7.68 -23.74
N LEU A 357 -7.03 6.52 -24.35
CA LEU A 357 -6.53 6.42 -25.73
C LEU A 357 -7.57 6.89 -26.76
N GLU A 358 -8.85 6.64 -26.52
CA GLU A 358 -9.92 7.15 -27.37
C GLU A 358 -10.13 8.67 -27.18
N LYS A 359 -10.13 9.13 -25.93
CA LYS A 359 -10.48 10.51 -25.58
C LYS A 359 -9.35 11.50 -25.88
N PHE A 360 -8.10 11.07 -25.77
CA PHE A 360 -6.91 11.91 -25.93
C PHE A 360 -6.01 11.36 -27.05
N PRO A 361 -6.24 11.73 -28.31
CA PRO A 361 -5.41 11.29 -29.43
C PRO A 361 -3.93 11.70 -29.33
N CYS A 362 -3.62 12.70 -28.51
CA CYS A 362 -2.25 13.12 -28.21
C CYS A 362 -1.51 12.19 -27.25
N LEU A 363 -2.18 11.20 -26.65
CA LEU A 363 -1.53 10.21 -25.80
C LEU A 363 -1.22 8.94 -26.58
N THR A 364 -0.01 8.43 -26.34
CA THR A 364 0.39 7.10 -26.77
C THR A 364 0.72 6.26 -25.55
N LEU A 365 0.16 5.05 -25.47
CA LEU A 365 0.53 4.08 -24.46
C LEU A 365 1.98 3.63 -24.70
N ILE A 366 2.79 3.65 -23.65
CA ILE A 366 4.16 3.14 -23.68
C ILE A 366 4.30 1.99 -22.69
N PRO A 367 5.27 1.08 -22.89
CA PRO A 367 5.60 0.09 -21.88
C PRO A 367 5.87 0.75 -20.52
N ALA A 368 5.14 0.31 -19.49
CA ALA A 368 5.35 0.74 -18.11
C ALA A 368 6.63 0.10 -17.54
N GLU A 369 7.79 0.37 -18.12
CA GLU A 369 9.05 -0.26 -17.71
C GLU A 369 9.54 0.23 -16.33
N PRO A 370 10.09 -0.66 -15.48
CA PRO A 370 10.34 -2.08 -15.70
C PRO A 370 9.07 -2.94 -15.66
N ILE A 371 8.93 -3.84 -16.63
CA ILE A 371 7.79 -4.76 -16.70
C ILE A 371 8.06 -6.03 -15.89
N VAL A 372 7.43 -6.12 -14.73
CA VAL A 372 7.57 -7.22 -13.75
C VAL A 372 6.23 -7.88 -13.38
N GLY A 373 5.12 -7.14 -13.49
CA GLY A 373 3.76 -7.64 -13.30
C GLY A 373 3.18 -8.30 -14.55
N GLY A 374 1.99 -8.88 -14.41
CA GLY A 374 1.25 -9.54 -15.49
C GLY A 374 0.72 -8.56 -16.53
N THR A 375 0.21 -9.09 -17.64
CA THR A 375 -0.43 -8.28 -18.68
C THR A 375 -1.80 -7.77 -18.24
N GLY A 376 -2.32 -6.75 -18.93
CA GLY A 376 -3.74 -6.38 -18.83
C GLY A 376 -4.68 -7.54 -19.21
N LEU A 377 -5.92 -7.48 -18.72
CA LEU A 377 -6.95 -8.48 -18.98
C LEU A 377 -7.35 -8.56 -20.46
N PRO A 378 -7.60 -9.77 -21.00
CA PRO A 378 -8.13 -9.93 -22.35
C PRO A 378 -9.56 -9.40 -22.46
N ASN A 379 -9.93 -8.94 -23.66
CA ASN A 379 -11.30 -8.50 -23.98
C ASN A 379 -11.84 -7.33 -23.12
N LYS A 380 -10.94 -6.50 -22.57
CA LYS A 380 -11.27 -5.31 -21.76
C LYS A 380 -10.93 -3.98 -22.45
N GLY A 381 -11.00 -3.96 -23.78
CA GLY A 381 -10.77 -2.76 -24.60
C GLY A 381 -9.33 -2.51 -25.02
N LEU A 382 -8.37 -3.34 -24.57
CA LEU A 382 -6.98 -3.30 -25.00
C LEU A 382 -6.66 -4.51 -25.88
N ASN A 383 -5.93 -4.28 -26.99
CA ASN A 383 -5.36 -5.37 -27.80
C ASN A 383 -4.12 -5.99 -27.12
N ASP A 384 -3.62 -7.11 -27.61
CA ASP A 384 -2.53 -7.87 -26.96
C ASP A 384 -1.24 -7.06 -26.81
N THR A 385 -0.90 -6.25 -27.82
CA THR A 385 0.24 -5.33 -27.74
C THR A 385 0.07 -4.33 -26.59
N GLN A 386 -1.09 -3.68 -26.49
CA GLN A 386 -1.39 -2.74 -25.41
C GLN A 386 -1.46 -3.42 -24.03
N ARG A 387 -2.04 -4.63 -23.95
CA ARG A 387 -2.08 -5.43 -22.73
C ARG A 387 -0.69 -5.78 -22.23
N SER A 388 0.27 -5.96 -23.13
CA SER A 388 1.67 -6.18 -22.77
C SER A 388 2.38 -4.90 -22.28
N MET A 389 1.88 -3.70 -22.61
CA MET A 389 2.50 -2.44 -22.17
C MET A 389 2.09 -2.03 -20.76
N VAL A 390 0.91 -2.44 -20.31
CA VAL A 390 0.44 -2.23 -18.92
C VAL A 390 0.92 -3.36 -18.01
N GLN A 391 0.78 -3.14 -16.70
CA GLN A 391 1.11 -4.14 -15.69
C GLN A 391 -0.01 -4.31 -14.68
N ARG A 392 -0.43 -5.57 -14.48
CA ARG A 392 -1.42 -5.97 -13.49
C ARG A 392 -0.80 -6.94 -12.49
N PHE A 393 -0.98 -6.65 -11.22
CA PHE A 393 -0.55 -7.48 -10.11
C PHE A 393 -1.76 -8.18 -9.53
N GLY A 394 -1.69 -9.50 -9.41
CA GLY A 394 -2.81 -10.36 -9.06
C GLY A 394 -2.40 -11.83 -9.07
N PRO A 395 -3.32 -12.73 -8.67
CA PRO A 395 -3.04 -14.17 -8.65
C PRO A 395 -2.99 -14.78 -10.06
N GLU A 396 -3.44 -14.06 -11.08
CA GLU A 396 -3.56 -14.59 -12.44
C GLU A 396 -2.18 -14.86 -13.06
N ASP A 397 -2.07 -16.00 -13.77
CA ASP A 397 -0.94 -16.31 -14.64
C ASP A 397 -1.40 -16.16 -16.11
N ASN A 398 -0.54 -15.64 -16.98
CA ASN A 398 -0.91 -15.34 -18.36
C ASN A 398 0.13 -15.89 -19.34
N GLU A 399 -0.31 -16.59 -20.37
CA GLU A 399 0.59 -17.13 -21.40
C GLU A 399 1.39 -16.05 -22.13
N LEU A 400 0.83 -14.83 -22.25
CA LEU A 400 1.53 -13.68 -22.85
C LEU A 400 2.73 -13.22 -22.01
N ARG A 401 2.68 -13.43 -20.69
CA ARG A 401 3.77 -13.09 -19.78
C ARG A 401 3.67 -13.89 -18.49
N LYS A 402 4.66 -14.76 -18.31
CA LYS A 402 4.90 -15.40 -17.02
C LYS A 402 5.41 -14.37 -16.02
N VAL A 403 4.82 -14.37 -14.83
CA VAL A 403 5.14 -13.43 -13.76
C VAL A 403 5.88 -14.19 -12.67
N ASP A 404 7.02 -13.62 -12.21
CA ASP A 404 7.77 -14.19 -11.10
C ASP A 404 6.87 -14.30 -9.85
N PRO A 405 6.88 -15.43 -9.11
CA PRO A 405 6.13 -15.61 -7.87
C PRO A 405 6.13 -14.42 -6.91
N ILE A 406 7.24 -13.68 -6.77
CA ILE A 406 7.30 -12.51 -5.88
C ILE A 406 6.30 -11.40 -6.27
N TYR A 407 6.05 -11.20 -7.57
CA TYR A 407 5.12 -10.19 -8.06
C TYR A 407 3.68 -10.71 -8.15
N ARG A 408 3.46 -12.03 -8.18
CA ARG A 408 2.11 -12.62 -8.13
C ARG A 408 1.54 -12.63 -6.72
N ASP A 409 2.35 -12.96 -5.73
CA ASP A 409 1.93 -12.92 -4.32
C ASP A 409 2.08 -11.52 -3.72
N SER A 410 1.50 -10.52 -4.38
CA SER A 410 1.42 -9.13 -3.91
C SER A 410 -0.02 -8.70 -3.72
N ILE A 411 -0.25 -7.44 -3.33
CA ILE A 411 -1.59 -6.85 -3.43
C ILE A 411 -2.05 -6.79 -4.90
N GLY A 412 -3.34 -6.66 -5.11
CA GLY A 412 -3.93 -6.27 -6.39
C GLY A 412 -3.57 -4.84 -6.74
N PHE A 413 -2.99 -4.64 -7.92
CA PHE A 413 -2.48 -3.34 -8.34
C PHE A 413 -2.45 -3.25 -9.86
N PHE A 414 -2.51 -2.03 -10.39
CA PHE A 414 -2.43 -1.77 -11.83
C PHE A 414 -1.55 -0.55 -12.12
N ILE A 415 -0.78 -0.63 -13.21
CA ILE A 415 0.09 0.46 -13.69
C ILE A 415 -0.02 0.57 -15.21
N ALA A 416 -0.25 1.78 -15.70
CA ALA A 416 -0.17 2.14 -17.11
C ALA A 416 0.68 3.40 -17.27
N ALA A 417 1.48 3.46 -18.34
CA ALA A 417 2.33 4.61 -18.65
C ALA A 417 2.01 5.15 -20.05
N PHE A 418 2.00 6.46 -20.19
CA PHE A 418 1.69 7.17 -21.42
C PHE A 418 2.75 8.24 -21.70
N THR A 419 2.95 8.55 -22.97
CA THR A 419 3.65 9.76 -23.41
C THR A 419 2.70 10.66 -24.19
N LYS A 420 2.92 11.97 -24.11
CA LYS A 420 2.16 12.97 -24.89
C LYS A 420 2.93 13.34 -26.16
N SER A 421 2.36 13.14 -27.34
CA SER A 421 3.03 13.36 -28.63
C SER A 421 2.89 14.78 -29.19
N SER A 422 1.84 15.52 -28.81
CA SER A 422 1.51 16.84 -29.36
C SER A 422 0.65 17.67 -28.40
#